data_AF-A0A7D4BDV5-F1
#
_entry.id   AF-A0A7D4BDV5-F1
#
_cell.length_a   1.000
_cell.length_b   1.000
_cell.length_c   1.000
_cell.angle_alpha   90.00
_cell.angle_beta   90.00
_cell.angle_gamma   90.00
#
_symmetry.space_group_name_H-M   'P 1'
#
loop_
_entity.id
_entity.type
_entity.pdbx_description
1 polymer ?
#
loop_
_entity_poly.entity_id
_entity_poly.type
_entity_poly.pdbx_seq_one_letter_code
_entity_poly.pdbx_strand_id
1 'polypeptide(L)'
;MIYSVDVRIEAPVHDTEVTDRVADAVANVFPDAEPAHEDGRLVAETHSLDAFSDVLHEQEILDTARRVFRQNRTDEGFAFSLKKQAALEGVVNFAVGEPDELGEIDVEVRVREPDVESFIDYVAPETDEGQPVDPVREYGDRFDPEDEAY
;
A
#
# COMPACT_ATOMS: atom_id res chain seq x y z
N MET A 1 0.72 14.91 -13.04
CA MET A 1 1.67 13.88 -13.55
C MET A 1 0.89 12.59 -13.66
N ILE A 2 1.12 11.76 -14.68
CA ILE A 2 0.50 10.44 -14.75
C ILE A 2 1.33 9.48 -13.88
N TYR A 3 0.66 8.76 -12.99
CA TYR A 3 1.27 7.72 -12.17
C TYR A 3 0.73 6.37 -12.62
N SER A 4 1.62 5.42 -12.88
CA SER A 4 1.26 4.06 -13.28
C SER A 4 2.02 3.07 -12.41
N VAL A 5 1.27 2.24 -11.68
CA VAL A 5 1.82 1.23 -10.77
C VAL A 5 1.00 -0.06 -10.84
N ASP A 6 1.66 -1.18 -10.57
CA ASP A 6 1.01 -2.45 -10.28
C ASP A 6 1.28 -2.78 -8.80
N VAL A 7 0.22 -2.89 -8.00
CA VAL A 7 0.32 -3.22 -6.58
C VAL A 7 -0.25 -4.61 -6.36
N ARG A 8 0.54 -5.50 -5.78
CA ARG A 8 0.12 -6.83 -5.36
C ARG A 8 0.08 -6.90 -3.84
N ILE A 9 -1.05 -7.33 -3.30
CA ILE A 9 -1.30 -7.43 -1.87
C ILE A 9 -1.57 -8.90 -1.54
N GLU A 10 -0.83 -9.45 -0.57
CA GLU A 10 -0.98 -10.84 -0.14
C GLU A 10 -1.10 -10.93 1.38
N ALA A 11 -2.03 -11.74 1.88
CA ALA A 11 -2.20 -11.96 3.32
C ALA A 11 -2.51 -13.43 3.61
N PRO A 12 -1.71 -14.14 4.43
CA PRO A 12 -1.99 -15.53 4.78
C PRO A 12 -3.28 -15.64 5.61
N VAL A 13 -4.01 -16.74 5.40
CA VAL A 13 -5.21 -17.10 6.17
C VAL A 13 -4.91 -18.43 6.88
N HIS A 14 -4.69 -18.36 8.19
CA HIS A 14 -4.46 -19.57 8.99
C HIS A 14 -5.79 -20.29 9.30
N ASP A 15 -5.69 -21.59 9.58
CA ASP A 15 -6.86 -22.47 9.85
C ASP A 15 -7.79 -21.97 10.98
N THR A 16 -7.25 -21.20 11.92
CA THR A 16 -8.00 -20.64 13.06
C THR A 16 -8.56 -19.25 12.79
N GLU A 17 -8.27 -18.66 11.65
CA GLU A 17 -8.75 -17.33 11.28
C GLU A 17 -10.10 -17.39 10.55
N VAL A 18 -10.84 -16.28 10.62
CA VAL A 18 -12.05 -16.09 9.84
C VAL A 18 -11.64 -15.34 8.56
N THR A 19 -11.74 -16.00 7.40
CA THR A 19 -11.32 -15.44 6.11
C THR A 19 -11.92 -14.05 5.85
N ASP A 20 -13.20 -13.85 6.15
CA ASP A 20 -13.88 -12.55 5.96
C ASP A 20 -13.21 -11.44 6.77
N ARG A 21 -12.70 -11.73 7.98
CA ARG A 21 -11.96 -10.73 8.78
C ARG A 21 -10.60 -10.40 8.20
N VAL A 22 -9.92 -11.37 7.58
CA VAL A 22 -8.67 -11.10 6.88
C VAL A 22 -8.96 -10.22 5.65
N ALA A 23 -10.08 -10.47 4.96
CA ALA A 23 -10.52 -9.65 3.83
C ALA A 23 -10.86 -8.23 4.26
N ASP A 24 -11.59 -8.07 5.36
CA ASP A 24 -11.89 -6.77 5.96
C ASP A 24 -10.59 -6.01 6.29
N ALA A 25 -9.58 -6.69 6.85
CA ALA A 25 -8.29 -6.07 7.15
C ALA A 25 -7.59 -5.52 5.91
N VAL A 26 -7.61 -6.25 4.79
CA VAL A 26 -7.05 -5.77 3.52
C VAL A 26 -7.87 -4.58 2.99
N ALA A 27 -9.20 -4.72 2.93
CA ALA A 27 -10.09 -3.70 2.36
C ALA A 27 -10.11 -2.39 3.17
N ASN A 28 -9.91 -2.44 4.49
CA ASN A 28 -9.84 -1.26 5.34
C ASN A 28 -8.64 -0.36 5.02
N VAL A 29 -7.53 -0.95 4.56
CA VAL A 29 -6.29 -0.23 4.25
C VAL A 29 -6.13 0.01 2.74
N PHE A 30 -6.69 -0.88 1.93
CA PHE A 30 -6.71 -0.81 0.47
C PHE A 30 -8.16 -0.92 -0.06
N PRO A 31 -8.96 0.15 0.03
CA PRO A 31 -10.38 0.11 -0.35
C PRO A 31 -10.64 -0.21 -1.82
N ASP A 32 -9.67 0.09 -2.68
CA ASP A 32 -9.75 -0.15 -4.13
C ASP A 32 -9.33 -1.57 -4.52
N ALA A 33 -8.88 -2.40 -3.57
CA ALA A 33 -8.44 -3.75 -3.82
C ALA A 33 -9.60 -4.74 -3.57
N GLU A 34 -9.74 -5.74 -4.44
CA GLU A 34 -10.74 -6.81 -4.31
C GLU A 34 -10.04 -8.14 -3.95
N PRO A 35 -9.98 -8.54 -2.67
CA PRO A 35 -9.24 -9.73 -2.27
C PRO A 35 -9.94 -11.02 -2.69
N ALA A 36 -9.22 -11.89 -3.38
CA ALA A 36 -9.62 -13.26 -3.71
C ALA A 36 -8.85 -14.26 -2.85
N HIS A 37 -9.52 -15.34 -2.43
CA HIS A 37 -8.88 -16.40 -1.67
C HIS A 37 -8.25 -17.45 -2.58
N GLU A 38 -6.94 -17.64 -2.47
CA GLU A 38 -6.11 -18.53 -3.29
C GLU A 38 -5.08 -19.23 -2.42
N ASP A 39 -5.00 -20.57 -2.48
CA ASP A 39 -3.95 -21.37 -1.83
C ASP A 39 -3.65 -21.03 -0.35
N GLY A 40 -4.68 -20.73 0.45
CA GLY A 40 -4.54 -20.43 1.88
C GLY A 40 -4.14 -18.99 2.20
N ARG A 41 -4.30 -18.08 1.25
CA ARG A 41 -4.06 -16.64 1.41
C ARG A 41 -5.11 -15.83 0.66
N LEU A 42 -5.25 -14.57 1.03
CA LEU A 42 -5.91 -13.57 0.21
C LEU A 42 -4.88 -12.92 -0.70
N VAL A 43 -5.28 -12.70 -1.95
CA VAL A 43 -4.51 -11.99 -2.98
C VAL A 43 -5.40 -10.90 -3.54
N ALA A 44 -4.88 -9.68 -3.63
CA ALA A 44 -5.56 -8.58 -4.30
C ALA A 44 -4.56 -7.82 -5.16
N GLU A 45 -5.06 -7.17 -6.21
CA GLU A 45 -4.27 -6.31 -7.07
C GLU A 45 -4.97 -4.96 -7.20
N THR A 46 -4.19 -3.88 -7.24
CA THR A 46 -4.68 -2.53 -7.50
C THR A 46 -3.63 -1.73 -8.28
N HIS A 47 -4.08 -0.66 -8.93
CA HIS A 47 -3.23 0.22 -9.75
C HIS A 47 -3.08 1.62 -9.14
N SER A 48 -3.48 1.80 -7.88
CA SER A 48 -3.32 3.05 -7.14
C SER A 48 -3.03 2.81 -5.65
N LEU A 49 -2.32 3.76 -5.03
CA LEU A 49 -2.11 3.86 -3.59
C LEU A 49 -2.68 5.17 -3.02
N ASP A 50 -3.64 5.79 -3.71
CA ASP A 50 -4.20 7.08 -3.31
C ASP A 50 -4.90 6.96 -1.95
N ALA A 51 -5.88 6.06 -1.85
CA ALA A 51 -6.63 5.81 -0.62
C ALA A 51 -5.71 5.32 0.51
N PHE A 52 -4.73 4.48 0.21
CA PHE A 52 -3.75 4.04 1.21
C PHE A 52 -2.95 5.23 1.78
N SER A 53 -2.53 6.16 0.93
CA SER A 53 -1.80 7.33 1.39
C SER A 53 -2.69 8.34 2.12
N ASP A 54 -3.97 8.46 1.77
CA ASP A 54 -4.92 9.23 2.57
C ASP A 54 -4.94 8.71 4.02
N VAL A 55 -4.95 7.38 4.21
CA VAL A 55 -4.84 6.75 5.53
C VAL A 55 -3.51 7.11 6.24
N LEU A 56 -2.38 7.19 5.50
CA LEU A 56 -1.10 7.64 6.07
C LEU A 56 -1.14 9.11 6.52
N HIS A 57 -1.80 9.96 5.75
CA HIS A 57 -2.02 11.38 6.07
C HIS A 57 -2.89 11.53 7.31
N GLU A 58 -4.03 10.84 7.36
CA GLU A 58 -4.96 10.86 8.49
C GLU A 58 -4.32 10.37 9.80
N GLN A 59 -3.38 9.43 9.71
CA GLN A 59 -2.66 8.90 10.86
C GLN A 59 -1.38 9.69 11.21
N GLU A 60 -1.02 10.72 10.43
CA GLU A 60 0.19 11.52 10.62
C GLU A 60 1.49 10.68 10.65
N ILE A 61 1.56 9.60 9.86
CA ILE A 61 2.69 8.64 9.83
C ILE A 61 3.54 8.70 8.54
N LEU A 62 3.42 9.78 7.76
CA LEU A 62 4.11 9.94 6.47
C LEU A 62 5.63 9.75 6.57
N ASP A 63 6.27 10.30 7.60
CA ASP A 63 7.73 10.13 7.78
C ASP A 63 8.14 8.67 7.98
N THR A 64 7.31 7.90 8.70
CA THR A 64 7.54 6.48 8.91
C THR A 64 7.37 5.71 7.61
N ALA A 65 6.28 5.97 6.88
CA ALA A 65 6.01 5.36 5.60
C ALA A 65 7.12 5.65 4.58
N ARG A 66 7.48 6.93 4.41
CA ARG A 66 8.57 7.39 3.55
C ARG A 66 9.87 6.69 3.87
N ARG A 67 10.21 6.55 5.17
CA ARG A 67 11.40 5.83 5.61
C ARG A 67 11.37 4.35 5.21
N VAL A 68 10.24 3.67 5.44
CA VAL A 68 10.08 2.24 5.11
C VAL A 68 10.17 2.01 3.60
N PHE A 69 9.44 2.79 2.79
CA PHE A 69 9.47 2.64 1.33
C PHE A 69 10.88 2.85 0.77
N ARG A 70 11.56 3.91 1.22
CA ARG A 70 12.93 4.19 0.78
C ARG A 70 13.94 3.12 1.21
N GLN A 71 13.78 2.51 2.38
CA GLN A 71 14.67 1.44 2.84
C GLN A 71 14.51 0.14 2.04
N ASN A 72 13.32 -0.13 1.52
CA ASN A 72 12.98 -1.40 0.85
C ASN A 72 12.78 -1.24 -0.67
N ARG A 73 13.23 -0.13 -1.25
CA ARG A 73 13.10 0.11 -2.70
C ARG A 73 14.14 -0.65 -3.52
N THR A 74 13.79 -0.87 -4.77
CA THR A 74 14.65 -1.24 -5.87
C THR A 74 14.54 -0.19 -6.98
N ASP A 75 15.17 -0.44 -8.12
CA ASP A 75 15.01 0.42 -9.30
C ASP A 75 13.61 0.27 -9.94
N GLU A 76 12.89 -0.82 -9.65
CA GLU A 76 11.61 -1.18 -10.28
C GLU A 76 10.40 -0.96 -9.37
N GLY A 77 10.61 -0.71 -8.07
CA GLY A 77 9.52 -0.63 -7.11
C GLY A 77 9.98 -0.61 -5.66
N PHE A 78 9.08 -0.99 -4.75
CA PHE A 78 9.38 -1.18 -3.33
C PHE A 78 8.39 -2.17 -2.73
N ALA A 79 8.76 -2.74 -1.58
CA ALA A 79 7.89 -3.66 -0.85
C ALA A 79 7.83 -3.27 0.63
N PHE A 80 6.71 -3.60 1.27
CA PHE A 80 6.53 -3.41 2.71
C PHE A 80 5.46 -4.37 3.23
N SER A 81 5.45 -4.57 4.54
CA SER A 81 4.49 -5.44 5.21
C SER A 81 3.76 -4.66 6.30
N LEU A 82 2.49 -4.95 6.50
CA LEU A 82 1.63 -4.33 7.51
C LEU A 82 1.15 -5.36 8.52
N LYS A 83 0.99 -4.94 9.78
CA LYS A 83 0.38 -5.78 10.80
C LYS A 83 -1.09 -6.02 10.49
N LYS A 84 -1.42 -7.27 10.17
CA LYS A 84 -2.78 -7.71 9.81
C LYS A 84 -3.83 -7.32 10.86
N GLN A 85 -3.50 -7.45 12.15
CA GLN A 85 -4.43 -7.12 13.23
C GLN A 85 -4.71 -5.61 13.35
N ALA A 86 -3.72 -4.76 13.06
CA ALA A 86 -3.93 -3.31 13.04
C ALA A 86 -4.79 -2.89 11.83
N ALA A 87 -4.55 -3.52 10.69
CA ALA A 87 -5.30 -3.29 9.46
C ALA A 87 -6.79 -3.66 9.61
N LEU A 88 -7.12 -4.69 10.39
CA LEU A 88 -8.51 -5.02 10.75
C LEU A 88 -9.25 -3.86 11.44
N GLU A 89 -8.52 -3.03 12.19
CA GLU A 89 -9.07 -1.84 12.87
C GLU A 89 -8.90 -0.56 12.02
N GLY A 90 -8.50 -0.68 10.75
CA GLY A 90 -8.24 0.44 9.84
C GLY A 90 -6.97 1.23 10.17
N VAL A 91 -6.06 0.66 10.96
CA VAL A 91 -4.81 1.33 11.38
C VAL A 91 -3.63 0.79 10.58
N VAL A 92 -2.80 1.69 10.06
CA VAL A 92 -1.59 1.31 9.34
C VAL A 92 -0.46 1.18 10.33
N ASN A 93 0.06 -0.04 10.47
CA ASN A 93 1.21 -0.32 11.31
C ASN A 93 2.22 -1.15 10.51
N PHE A 94 3.34 -0.54 10.14
CA PHE A 94 4.39 -1.23 9.41
C PHE A 94 4.99 -2.35 10.26
N ALA A 95 4.96 -3.56 9.72
CA ALA A 95 5.65 -4.69 10.30
C ALA A 95 7.15 -4.56 10.01
N VAL A 96 7.90 -4.16 11.04
CA VAL A 96 9.34 -3.99 10.98
C VAL A 96 9.99 -4.88 12.03
N GLY A 97 10.91 -5.76 11.61
CA GLY A 97 11.64 -6.64 12.51
C GLY A 97 11.14 -8.09 12.49
N GLU A 98 10.63 -8.56 13.63
CA GLU A 98 10.20 -9.95 13.79
C GLU A 98 8.82 -10.18 13.17
N PRO A 99 8.63 -11.30 12.43
CA PRO A 99 7.36 -11.60 11.77
C PRO A 99 6.24 -11.83 12.79
N ASP A 100 5.04 -11.36 12.47
CA ASP A 100 3.85 -11.58 13.30
C ASP A 100 3.44 -13.07 13.33
N GLU A 101 2.93 -13.54 14.47
CA GLU A 101 2.55 -14.96 14.68
C GLU A 101 1.41 -15.40 13.75
N LEU A 102 0.58 -14.46 13.31
CA LEU A 102 -0.51 -14.71 12.37
C LEU A 102 -0.16 -14.24 10.95
N GLY A 103 1.10 -13.90 10.68
CA GLY A 103 1.50 -13.33 9.40
C GLY A 103 1.00 -11.90 9.18
N GLU A 104 1.42 -11.35 8.05
CA GLU A 104 1.34 -9.93 7.73
C GLU A 104 0.57 -9.72 6.43
N ILE A 105 0.23 -8.47 6.14
CA ILE A 105 -0.23 -8.08 4.80
C ILE A 105 1.00 -7.61 4.04
N ASP A 106 1.48 -8.43 3.11
CA ASP A 106 2.62 -8.15 2.26
C ASP A 106 2.18 -7.36 1.04
N VAL A 107 2.90 -6.28 0.71
CA VAL A 107 2.59 -5.38 -0.40
C VAL A 107 3.82 -5.22 -1.27
N GLU A 108 3.72 -5.64 -2.54
CA GLU A 108 4.71 -5.39 -3.58
C GLU A 108 4.18 -4.31 -4.53
N VAL A 109 4.92 -3.22 -4.67
CA VAL A 109 4.59 -2.11 -5.56
C VAL A 109 5.59 -2.07 -6.69
N ARG A 110 5.13 -2.23 -7.92
CA ARG A 110 5.93 -2.02 -9.14
C ARG A 110 5.58 -0.67 -9.73
N VAL A 111 6.60 0.15 -9.97
CA VAL A 111 6.43 1.50 -10.52
C VAL A 111 6.78 1.47 -12.00
N ARG A 112 5.83 1.89 -12.84
CA ARG A 112 6.01 2.00 -14.29
C ARG A 112 6.39 3.42 -14.68
N GLU A 113 5.65 4.39 -14.16
CA GLU A 113 5.85 5.81 -14.43
C GLU A 113 5.52 6.64 -13.18
N PRO A 114 6.31 7.69 -12.85
CA PRO A 114 7.54 8.10 -13.51
C PRO A 114 8.76 7.26 -13.08
N ASP A 115 9.24 7.42 -11.85
CA ASP A 115 10.30 6.62 -11.23
C ASP A 115 9.98 6.38 -9.75
N VAL A 116 10.63 5.39 -9.16
CA VAL A 116 10.32 4.92 -7.81
C VAL A 116 10.44 6.03 -6.76
N GLU A 117 11.46 6.89 -6.83
CA GLU A 117 11.64 7.95 -5.83
C GLU A 117 10.53 8.99 -5.93
N SER A 118 10.20 9.44 -7.15
CA SER A 118 9.10 10.38 -7.37
C SER A 118 7.74 9.79 -6.96
N PHE A 119 7.52 8.49 -7.16
CA PHE A 119 6.30 7.84 -6.71
C PHE A 119 6.25 7.70 -5.18
N ILE A 120 7.37 7.41 -4.52
CA ILE A 120 7.46 7.44 -3.05
C ILE A 120 7.16 8.85 -2.53
N ASP A 121 7.69 9.89 -3.17
CA ASP A 121 7.42 11.28 -2.80
C ASP A 121 5.95 11.66 -3.00
N TYR A 122 5.29 11.07 -4.00
CA TYR A 122 3.85 11.18 -4.19
C TYR A 122 3.05 10.44 -3.10
N VAL A 123 3.46 9.24 -2.70
CA VAL A 123 2.75 8.42 -1.70
C VAL A 123 2.97 8.89 -0.27
N ALA A 124 4.18 9.29 0.06
CA ALA A 124 4.57 9.74 1.39
C ALA A 124 5.50 10.96 1.26
N PRO A 125 4.93 12.16 1.01
CA PRO A 125 5.69 13.39 0.88
C PRO A 125 6.49 13.71 2.14
N GLU A 126 7.53 14.53 1.97
CA GLU A 126 8.27 15.10 3.10
C GLU A 126 7.33 15.94 3.98
N THR A 127 7.55 15.93 5.28
CA THR A 127 6.80 16.77 6.22
C THR A 127 7.72 17.77 6.91
N ASP A 128 7.17 18.94 7.23
CA ASP A 128 7.75 19.94 8.14
C ASP A 128 6.74 20.23 9.24
N GLU A 129 7.17 20.15 10.49
CA GLU A 129 6.31 20.18 11.68
C GLU A 129 5.09 19.21 11.61
N GLY A 130 5.24 18.06 10.94
CA GLY A 130 4.18 17.06 10.76
C GLY A 130 3.20 17.35 9.62
N GLN A 131 3.36 18.47 8.90
CA GLN A 131 2.56 18.81 7.74
C GLN A 131 3.33 18.58 6.43
N PRO A 132 2.69 18.04 5.37
CA PRO A 132 3.33 17.87 4.07
C PRO A 132 3.90 19.19 3.53
N VAL A 133 5.17 19.21 3.10
CA VAL A 133 5.83 20.43 2.58
C VAL A 133 5.40 20.81 1.16
N ASP A 134 4.95 19.84 0.37
CA ASP A 134 4.46 20.07 -0.99
C ASP A 134 2.92 20.00 -1.04
N PRO A 135 2.25 21.05 -1.55
CA PRO A 135 0.80 21.12 -1.54
C PRO A 135 0.23 20.30 -2.71
N VAL A 136 -0.64 19.36 -2.34
CA VAL A 136 -1.63 18.68 -3.18
C VAL A 136 -1.03 17.75 -4.23
N ARG A 137 -1.19 16.44 -4.00
CA ARG A 137 -1.27 15.46 -5.08
C ARG A 137 -2.26 15.98 -6.13
N GLU A 138 -1.77 16.54 -7.24
CA GLU A 138 -2.62 16.66 -8.41
C GLU A 138 -2.87 15.23 -8.87
N TYR A 139 -4.09 14.73 -8.63
CA TYR A 139 -4.57 13.45 -9.15
C TYR A 139 -4.14 13.37 -10.61
N GLY A 140 -3.16 12.52 -10.87
CA GLY A 140 -2.79 12.20 -12.23
C GLY A 140 -4.02 11.61 -12.89
N ASP A 141 -4.37 12.06 -14.10
CA ASP A 141 -5.31 11.34 -14.94
C ASP A 141 -4.91 9.86 -14.88
N ARG A 142 -5.78 9.06 -14.26
CA ARG A 142 -5.61 7.61 -14.10
C ARG A 142 -5.23 7.07 -15.47
N PHE A 143 -4.02 6.54 -15.60
CA PHE A 143 -3.70 5.75 -16.78
C PHE A 143 -4.32 4.38 -16.56
N ASP A 144 -5.51 4.19 -17.12
CA ASP A 144 -6.09 2.86 -17.20
C ASP A 144 -5.36 2.11 -18.32
N PRO A 145 -4.67 0.99 -18.04
CA PRO A 145 -4.00 0.24 -19.10
C PRO A 145 -4.98 -0.27 -20.18
N GLU A 146 -6.30 -0.23 -19.93
CA GLU A 146 -7.33 -0.49 -20.95
C GLU A 146 -7.49 0.67 -21.97
N ASP A 147 -6.95 1.86 -21.72
CA ASP A 147 -7.07 3.03 -22.60
C ASP A 147 -6.20 2.94 -23.89
N GLU A 148 -5.25 2.01 -23.99
CA GLU A 148 -4.44 1.78 -25.20
C GLU A 148 -5.10 0.83 -26.22
N ALA A 149 -6.30 0.32 -25.94
CA ALA A 149 -6.95 -0.67 -26.78
C ALA A 149 -7.90 -0.09 -27.86
N TYR A 150 -7.56 1.00 -28.58
CA TYR A 150 -8.29 1.42 -29.79
C TYR A 150 -7.47 2.16 -30.85
#